data_AF-A0A5R8YGA5-F1
#
_entry.id   AF-A0A5R8YGA5-F1
#
_cell.length_a   1.000
_cell.length_b   1.000
_cell.length_c   1.000
_cell.angle_alpha   90.00
_cell.angle_beta   90.00
_cell.angle_gamma   90.00
#
_symmetry.space_group_name_H-M   'P 1'
#
loop_
_entity.id
_entity.type
_entity.pdbx_description
1 polymer ?
#
loop_
_entity_poly.entity_id
_entity_poly.type
_entity_poly.pdbx_seq_one_letter_code
_entity_poly.pdbx_strand_id
1 'polypeptide(L)'
;MVFTLLYWLVFSISPDAFNFSLRYSSNPLSAFLGNFYTNDNPVHYTDWNHDNSISRFEKLTASVQVKFDAAAKLKVDAARAEREYNLHVKAQMAKTEDAIREYEKTNMGPIQKRVDELKVLVADQGISPTAKVSYLQEEILLNEKMLKYINHTIYGRLSFADAQDLAKERELDDQRNRANDVAYRADSEFRDERVKLTNAYAETRREFVENIGFWDFVYFSACVSTTTTFGDITANERWLRLIVIAQIFSGIVILSLALSRLKIER
;
A
#
# COMPACT_ATOMS: atom_id res chain seq x y z
N MET A 1 -44.10 -10.43 -8.32
CA MET A 1 -43.45 -9.43 -9.20
C MET A 1 -42.62 -8.42 -8.40
N VAL A 2 -43.21 -7.55 -7.54
CA VAL A 2 -42.40 -6.56 -6.78
C VAL A 2 -41.33 -7.23 -5.92
N PHE A 3 -41.70 -8.24 -5.13
CA PHE A 3 -40.74 -8.97 -4.28
C PHE A 3 -39.69 -9.74 -5.10
N THR A 4 -40.07 -10.34 -6.22
CA THR A 4 -39.13 -10.96 -7.17
C THR A 4 -38.03 -10.00 -7.61
N LEU A 5 -38.43 -8.79 -8.04
CA LEU A 5 -37.49 -7.78 -8.52
C LEU A 5 -36.60 -7.26 -7.39
N LEU A 6 -37.16 -7.11 -6.18
CA LEU A 6 -36.37 -6.81 -4.99
C LEU A 6 -35.33 -7.90 -4.73
N TYR A 7 -35.72 -9.18 -4.66
CA TYR A 7 -34.78 -10.27 -4.44
C TYR A 7 -33.68 -10.34 -5.48
N TRP A 8 -34.02 -10.17 -6.76
CA TRP A 8 -33.04 -10.16 -7.85
C TRP A 8 -32.05 -9.00 -7.75
N LEU A 9 -32.53 -7.78 -7.44
CA LEU A 9 -31.65 -6.62 -7.24
C LEU A 9 -30.71 -6.83 -6.07
N VAL A 10 -31.23 -7.36 -4.96
CA VAL A 10 -30.45 -7.67 -3.77
C VAL A 10 -29.37 -8.70 -4.08
N PHE A 11 -29.71 -9.77 -4.79
CA PHE A 11 -28.75 -10.79 -5.22
C PHE A 11 -27.69 -10.23 -6.17
N SER A 12 -28.08 -9.40 -7.13
CA SER A 12 -27.16 -8.80 -8.10
C SER A 12 -26.08 -7.92 -7.42
N ILE A 13 -26.46 -7.25 -6.32
CA ILE A 13 -25.57 -6.41 -5.52
C ILE A 13 -24.77 -7.27 -4.53
N SER A 14 -25.45 -8.15 -3.79
CA SER A 14 -24.89 -8.99 -2.73
C SER A 14 -25.38 -10.44 -2.88
N PRO A 15 -24.66 -11.29 -3.65
CA PRO A 15 -25.04 -12.69 -3.85
C PRO A 15 -25.14 -13.47 -2.53
N ASP A 16 -24.27 -13.16 -1.57
CA ASP A 16 -24.21 -13.75 -0.23
C ASP A 16 -25.46 -13.46 0.64
N ALA A 17 -26.33 -12.55 0.20
CA ALA A 17 -27.60 -12.32 0.89
C ALA A 17 -28.51 -13.57 0.86
N PHE A 18 -28.24 -14.54 -0.03
CA PHE A 18 -28.96 -15.79 -0.17
C PHE A 18 -28.04 -17.00 0.00
N ASN A 19 -28.53 -18.06 0.64
CA ASN A 19 -27.87 -19.38 0.64
C ASN A 19 -28.57 -20.29 -0.39
N PHE A 20 -27.79 -21.09 -1.10
CA PHE A 20 -28.27 -22.01 -2.12
C PHE A 20 -27.98 -23.45 -1.68
N SER A 21 -28.96 -24.36 -1.75
CA SER A 21 -28.86 -25.71 -1.16
C SER A 21 -27.98 -26.69 -1.95
N LEU A 22 -27.77 -26.44 -3.25
CA LEU A 22 -27.22 -27.44 -4.18
C LEU A 22 -25.68 -27.44 -4.29
N ARG A 23 -25.03 -26.41 -3.74
CA ARG A 23 -23.62 -25.99 -3.69
C ARG A 23 -23.73 -24.61 -2.99
N TYR A 24 -22.81 -24.07 -2.23
CA TYR A 24 -22.90 -22.69 -1.70
C TYR A 24 -23.83 -22.45 -0.49
N SER A 25 -23.62 -23.21 0.58
CA SER A 25 -24.17 -22.89 1.92
C SER A 25 -23.30 -21.89 2.70
N SER A 26 -22.47 -21.10 2.02
CA SER A 26 -21.47 -20.25 2.65
C SER A 26 -21.52 -18.83 2.15
N ASN A 27 -20.92 -17.92 2.93
CA ASN A 27 -20.78 -16.49 2.68
C ASN A 27 -19.37 -16.13 2.20
N PRO A 28 -18.85 -16.72 1.11
CA PRO A 28 -17.45 -16.59 0.75
C PRO A 28 -17.09 -15.15 0.37
N LEU A 29 -18.01 -14.36 -0.20
CA LEU A 29 -17.71 -13.04 -0.74
C LEU A 29 -17.68 -11.95 0.35
N SER A 30 -18.61 -12.00 1.29
CA SER A 30 -18.72 -11.10 2.43
C SER A 30 -17.67 -11.44 3.50
N ALA A 31 -17.39 -12.72 3.74
CA ALA A 31 -16.24 -13.14 4.55
C ALA A 31 -14.92 -12.67 3.92
N PHE A 32 -14.79 -12.74 2.59
CA PHE A 32 -13.64 -12.19 1.86
C PHE A 32 -13.51 -10.67 2.04
N LEU A 33 -14.57 -9.89 1.82
CA LEU A 33 -14.52 -8.43 1.97
C LEU A 33 -14.22 -8.01 3.41
N GLY A 34 -14.80 -8.69 4.40
CA GLY A 34 -14.46 -8.49 5.81
C GLY A 34 -12.97 -8.76 6.06
N ASN A 35 -12.47 -9.94 5.69
CA ASN A 35 -11.09 -10.33 5.96
C ASN A 35 -10.05 -9.51 5.16
N PHE A 36 -10.36 -9.10 3.93
CA PHE A 36 -9.43 -8.36 3.08
C PHE A 36 -9.21 -6.91 3.54
N TYR A 37 -10.20 -6.29 4.19
CA TYR A 37 -10.14 -4.88 4.60
C TYR A 37 -10.05 -4.64 6.11
N THR A 38 -10.40 -5.61 6.96
CA THR A 38 -10.58 -5.35 8.41
C THR A 38 -9.78 -6.19 9.38
N ASN A 39 -9.02 -7.21 8.97
CA ASN A 39 -8.32 -8.07 9.93
C ASN A 39 -6.88 -8.42 9.55
N ASP A 40 -5.93 -8.10 10.45
CA ASP A 40 -4.55 -8.62 10.48
C ASP A 40 -4.47 -10.05 11.06
N ASN A 41 -5.62 -10.70 11.34
CA ASN A 41 -5.67 -12.06 11.89
C ASN A 41 -6.64 -12.95 11.09
N PRO A 42 -6.21 -14.15 10.63
CA PRO A 42 -7.10 -15.09 9.97
C PRO A 42 -8.14 -15.61 10.97
N VAL A 43 -9.42 -15.33 10.72
CA VAL A 43 -10.52 -15.94 11.48
C VAL A 43 -10.61 -17.40 11.07
N HIS A 44 -10.35 -18.31 12.01
CA HIS A 44 -10.62 -19.73 11.84
C HIS A 44 -12.12 -19.96 11.88
N TYR A 45 -12.72 -20.34 10.75
CA TYR A 45 -14.10 -20.82 10.72
C TYR A 45 -14.11 -22.28 11.18
N THR A 46 -14.63 -22.52 12.37
CA THR A 46 -14.84 -23.87 12.89
C THR A 46 -16.08 -24.48 12.23
N ASP A 47 -15.88 -25.65 11.62
CA ASP A 47 -16.87 -26.62 11.17
C ASP A 47 -18.07 -26.06 10.42
N TRP A 48 -18.09 -26.24 9.10
CA TRP A 48 -19.29 -26.60 8.33
C TRP A 48 -18.88 -27.15 6.96
N ASN A 49 -19.74 -28.03 6.43
CA ASN A 49 -19.51 -28.90 5.27
C ASN A 49 -18.82 -28.17 4.11
N HIS A 50 -17.55 -28.55 3.86
CA HIS A 50 -16.63 -27.84 2.98
C HIS A 50 -17.06 -27.92 1.51
N ASP A 51 -17.63 -26.83 1.03
CA ASP A 51 -17.64 -26.56 -0.40
C ASP A 51 -16.22 -26.16 -0.86
N ASN A 52 -15.77 -26.65 -2.01
CA ASN A 52 -14.39 -26.48 -2.49
C ASN A 52 -13.96 -25.00 -2.60
N SER A 53 -14.90 -24.08 -2.76
CA SER A 53 -14.68 -22.64 -2.88
C SER A 53 -14.23 -22.00 -1.55
N ILE A 54 -14.87 -22.30 -0.42
CA ILE A 54 -14.52 -21.73 0.89
C ILE A 54 -13.10 -22.14 1.29
N SER A 55 -12.79 -23.44 1.19
CA SER A 55 -11.46 -23.96 1.53
C SER A 55 -10.37 -23.35 0.62
N ARG A 56 -10.69 -23.09 -0.65
CA ARG A 56 -9.80 -22.36 -1.57
C ARG A 56 -9.56 -20.93 -1.09
N PHE A 57 -10.61 -20.20 -0.67
CA PHE A 57 -10.47 -18.85 -0.13
C PHE A 57 -9.70 -18.80 1.18
N GLU A 58 -9.97 -19.70 2.12
CA GLU A 58 -9.26 -19.77 3.40
C GLU A 58 -7.76 -20.02 3.19
N LYS A 59 -7.41 -20.98 2.33
CA LYS A 59 -6.01 -21.29 1.99
C LYS A 59 -5.31 -20.10 1.34
N LEU A 60 -5.96 -19.45 0.38
CA LEU A 60 -5.39 -18.27 -0.30
C LEU A 60 -5.28 -17.07 0.64
N THR A 61 -6.27 -16.84 1.50
CA THR A 61 -6.24 -15.75 2.48
C THR A 61 -5.12 -15.97 3.51
N ALA A 62 -4.99 -17.18 4.04
CA ALA A 62 -3.87 -17.53 4.94
C ALA A 62 -2.51 -17.38 4.24
N SER A 63 -2.39 -17.83 2.98
CA SER A 63 -1.19 -17.65 2.17
C SER A 63 -0.81 -16.17 1.99
N VAL A 64 -1.79 -15.33 1.64
CA VAL A 64 -1.60 -13.88 1.50
C VAL A 64 -1.16 -13.25 2.83
N GLN A 65 -1.78 -13.62 3.95
CA GLN A 65 -1.41 -13.08 5.26
C GLN A 65 0.04 -13.43 5.64
N VAL A 66 0.44 -14.69 5.47
CA VAL A 66 1.83 -15.12 5.74
C VAL A 66 2.83 -14.35 4.88
N LYS A 67 2.50 -14.13 3.59
CA LYS A 67 3.34 -13.34 2.68
C LYS A 67 3.37 -11.85 3.05
N PHE A 68 2.25 -11.30 3.49
CA PHE A 68 2.16 -9.93 3.99
C PHE A 68 3.05 -9.72 5.21
N ASP A 69 2.92 -10.56 6.23
CA ASP A 69 3.70 -10.46 7.47
C ASP A 69 5.21 -10.57 7.19
N ALA A 70 5.59 -11.52 6.32
CA ALA A 70 6.98 -11.68 5.88
C ALA A 70 7.50 -10.42 5.15
N ALA A 71 6.74 -9.89 4.20
CA ALA A 71 7.12 -8.68 3.46
C ALA A 71 7.18 -7.44 4.38
N ALA A 72 6.24 -7.30 5.32
CA ALA A 72 6.22 -6.21 6.28
C ALA A 72 7.47 -6.23 7.18
N LYS A 73 7.82 -7.39 7.72
CA LYS A 73 9.05 -7.56 8.51
C LYS A 73 10.30 -7.20 7.72
N LEU A 74 10.42 -7.70 6.49
CA LEU A 74 11.58 -7.43 5.64
C LEU A 74 11.68 -5.95 5.24
N LYS A 75 10.57 -5.24 5.04
CA LYS A 75 10.57 -3.79 4.82
C LYS A 75 11.09 -3.01 6.03
N VAL A 76 10.77 -3.46 7.24
CA VAL A 76 11.31 -2.84 8.48
C VAL A 76 12.82 -3.06 8.55
N ASP A 77 13.32 -4.25 8.24
CA ASP A 77 14.75 -4.55 8.22
C ASP A 77 15.49 -3.75 7.14
N ALA A 78 14.91 -3.62 5.95
CA ALA A 78 15.44 -2.78 4.87
C ALA A 78 15.49 -1.30 5.26
N ALA A 79 14.43 -0.78 5.89
CA ALA A 79 14.40 0.60 6.39
C ALA A 79 15.45 0.84 7.50
N ARG A 80 15.75 -0.17 8.33
CA ARG A 80 16.82 -0.10 9.32
C ARG A 80 18.19 0.00 8.64
N ALA A 81 18.48 -0.86 7.66
CA ALA A 81 19.73 -0.83 6.92
C ALA A 81 19.93 0.51 6.17
N GLU A 82 18.87 1.03 5.55
CA GLU A 82 18.85 2.36 4.92
C GLU A 82 19.20 3.47 5.92
N ARG A 83 18.63 3.41 7.12
CA ARG A 83 18.90 4.41 8.17
C ARG A 83 20.36 4.33 8.64
N GLU A 84 20.90 3.14 8.84
CA GLU A 84 22.29 2.94 9.25
C GLU A 84 23.27 3.48 8.20
N TYR A 85 23.03 3.16 6.92
CA TYR A 85 23.79 3.71 5.79
C TYR A 85 23.75 5.25 5.77
N ASN A 86 22.56 5.83 5.84
CA ASN A 86 22.39 7.30 5.80
C ASN A 86 23.05 8.01 6.99
N LEU A 87 23.00 7.41 8.18
CA LEU A 87 23.70 7.95 9.36
C LEU A 87 25.22 7.94 9.17
N HIS A 88 25.76 6.85 8.61
CA HIS A 88 27.20 6.75 8.32
C HIS A 88 27.64 7.78 7.28
N VAL A 89 26.93 7.87 6.14
CA VAL A 89 27.20 8.85 5.08
C VAL A 89 27.10 10.28 5.62
N LYS A 90 26.09 10.58 6.44
CA LYS A 90 25.96 11.91 7.06
C LYS A 90 27.14 12.25 7.98
N ALA A 91 27.62 11.28 8.76
CA ALA A 91 28.80 11.47 9.61
C ALA A 91 30.06 11.71 8.76
N GLN A 92 30.22 11.00 7.63
CA GLN A 92 31.32 11.23 6.68
C GLN A 92 31.27 12.62 6.04
N MET A 93 30.07 13.06 5.64
CA MET A 93 29.89 14.40 5.09
C MET A 93 30.26 15.48 6.09
N ALA A 94 29.88 15.33 7.36
CA ALA A 94 30.25 16.27 8.42
C ALA A 94 31.78 16.35 8.61
N LYS A 95 32.48 15.20 8.69
CA LYS A 95 33.95 15.17 8.77
C LYS A 95 34.60 15.88 7.57
N THR A 96 34.06 15.62 6.37
CA THR A 96 34.54 16.23 5.14
C THR A 96 34.34 17.74 5.15
N GLU A 97 33.18 18.22 5.59
CA GLU A 97 32.90 19.65 5.73
C GLU A 97 33.83 20.32 6.74
N ASP A 98 34.10 19.68 7.88
CA ASP A 98 35.04 20.20 8.88
C ASP A 98 36.46 20.31 8.32
N ALA A 99 36.94 19.30 7.59
CA ALA A 99 38.25 19.32 6.94
C ALA A 99 38.34 20.42 5.86
N ILE A 100 37.27 20.61 5.08
CA ILE A 100 37.18 21.67 4.07
C ILE A 100 37.26 23.05 4.74
N ARG A 101 36.50 23.28 5.81
CA ARG A 101 36.51 24.55 6.57
C ARG A 101 37.88 24.83 7.18
N GLU A 102 38.55 23.81 7.70
CA GLU A 102 39.90 23.95 8.26
C GLU A 102 40.91 24.33 7.18
N TYR A 103 40.83 23.70 6.01
CA TYR A 103 41.68 24.03 4.86
C TYR A 103 41.46 25.49 4.42
N GLU A 104 40.21 25.91 4.26
CA GLU A 104 39.84 27.28 3.87
C GLU A 104 40.38 28.30 4.88
N LYS A 105 40.16 28.07 6.18
CA LYS A 105 40.66 28.94 7.26
C LYS A 105 42.18 29.07 7.23
N THR A 106 42.89 27.97 6.99
CA THR A 106 44.36 27.93 7.08
C THR A 106 45.04 28.46 5.82
N ASN A 107 44.50 28.15 4.64
CA ASN A 107 45.17 28.41 3.36
C ASN A 107 44.59 29.59 2.59
N MET A 108 43.30 29.90 2.74
CA MET A 108 42.63 30.99 2.02
C MET A 108 42.40 32.22 2.89
N GLY A 109 41.96 32.02 4.14
CA GLY A 109 41.63 33.12 5.06
C GLY A 109 42.69 34.23 5.17
N PRO A 110 43.98 33.92 5.37
CA PRO A 110 45.04 34.93 5.44
C PRO A 110 45.21 35.74 4.14
N ILE A 111 45.06 35.09 2.98
CA ILE A 111 45.24 35.72 1.66
C ILE A 111 44.02 36.57 1.32
N GLN A 112 42.82 36.05 1.59
CA GLN A 112 41.57 36.79 1.43
C GLN A 112 41.62 38.10 2.21
N LYS A 113 42.04 38.05 3.48
CA LYS A 113 42.19 39.23 4.33
C LYS A 113 43.17 40.26 3.74
N ARG A 114 44.31 39.80 3.22
CA ARG A 114 45.30 40.65 2.54
C ARG A 114 44.75 41.30 1.27
N VAL A 115 44.04 40.55 0.45
CA VAL A 115 43.38 41.05 -0.77
C VAL A 115 42.36 42.14 -0.40
N ASP A 116 41.56 41.92 0.65
CA ASP A 116 40.58 42.89 1.12
C ASP A 116 41.25 44.17 1.65
N GLU A 117 42.32 44.04 2.45
CA GLU A 117 43.12 45.17 2.94
C GLU A 117 43.74 45.99 1.78
N LEU A 118 44.31 45.31 0.79
CA LEU A 118 44.90 45.95 -0.40
C LEU A 118 43.83 46.60 -1.28
N LYS A 119 42.65 46.01 -1.39
CA LYS A 119 41.53 46.56 -2.17
C LYS A 119 41.07 47.91 -1.60
N VAL A 120 40.96 48.01 -0.27
CA VAL A 120 40.62 49.26 0.42
C VAL A 120 41.72 50.30 0.20
N LEU A 121 43.00 49.92 0.36
CA LEU A 121 44.14 50.81 0.10
C LEU A 121 44.16 51.35 -1.34
N VAL A 122 43.89 50.50 -2.33
CA VAL A 122 43.83 50.90 -3.75
C VAL A 122 42.64 51.84 -4.02
N ALA A 123 41.53 51.67 -3.30
CA ALA A 123 40.35 52.54 -3.41
C ALA A 123 40.59 53.92 -2.77
N ASP A 124 41.25 53.98 -1.61
CA ASP A 124 41.49 55.22 -0.85
C ASP A 124 42.67 56.05 -1.39
N GLN A 125 43.76 55.42 -1.86
CA GLN A 125 45.01 56.13 -2.17
C GLN A 125 45.15 56.66 -3.60
N GLY A 126 44.15 56.51 -4.47
CA GLY A 126 44.17 57.13 -5.79
C GLY A 126 45.46 56.86 -6.60
N ILE A 127 45.58 55.65 -7.14
CA ILE A 127 46.49 55.36 -8.27
C ILE A 127 47.99 55.43 -7.92
N SER A 128 48.44 54.77 -6.85
CA SER A 128 49.84 54.32 -6.84
C SER A 128 49.96 53.07 -7.74
N PRO A 129 50.72 53.09 -8.85
CA PRO A 129 50.88 51.93 -9.72
C PRO A 129 51.42 50.70 -8.98
N THR A 130 52.27 50.92 -7.97
CA THR A 130 52.80 49.85 -7.12
C THR A 130 51.71 49.19 -6.26
N ALA A 131 50.79 49.96 -5.68
CA ALA A 131 49.67 49.39 -4.91
C ALA A 131 48.74 48.55 -5.80
N LYS A 132 48.47 48.99 -7.04
CA LYS A 132 47.70 48.21 -8.02
C LYS A 132 48.38 46.91 -8.41
N VAL A 133 49.69 46.94 -8.65
CA VAL A 133 50.46 45.72 -8.98
C VAL A 133 50.46 44.75 -7.81
N SER A 134 50.68 45.22 -6.58
CA SER A 134 50.63 44.36 -5.38
C SER A 134 49.23 43.76 -5.13
N TYR A 135 48.17 44.54 -5.32
CA TYR A 135 46.79 44.03 -5.27
C TYR A 135 46.56 42.91 -6.30
N LEU A 136 46.90 43.13 -7.58
CA LEU A 136 46.71 42.14 -8.63
C LEU A 136 47.54 40.87 -8.39
N GLN A 137 48.75 40.99 -7.84
CA GLN A 137 49.58 39.83 -7.48
C GLN A 137 48.95 38.98 -6.38
N GLU A 138 48.43 39.59 -5.32
CA GLU A 138 47.73 38.89 -4.25
C GLU A 138 46.38 38.33 -4.71
N GLU A 139 45.68 39.01 -5.63
CA GLU A 139 44.44 38.52 -6.24
C GLU A 139 44.68 37.31 -7.15
N ILE A 140 45.76 37.31 -7.94
CA ILE A 140 46.19 36.12 -8.71
C ILE A 140 46.52 34.97 -7.76
N LEU A 141 47.27 35.23 -6.68
CA LEU A 141 47.62 34.22 -5.70
C LEU A 141 46.37 33.64 -5.00
N LEU A 142 45.39 34.48 -4.68
CA LEU A 142 44.10 34.05 -4.14
C LEU A 142 43.37 33.13 -5.12
N ASN A 143 43.27 33.52 -6.39
CA ASN A 143 42.62 32.72 -7.43
C ASN A 143 43.33 31.37 -7.65
N GLU A 144 44.67 31.34 -7.63
CA GLU A 144 45.43 30.08 -7.69
C GLU A 144 45.15 29.17 -6.49
N LYS A 145 45.03 29.76 -5.29
CA LYS A 145 44.70 29.03 -4.07
C LYS A 145 43.25 28.55 -4.06
N MET A 146 42.32 29.34 -4.58
CA MET A 146 40.93 28.92 -4.79
C MET A 146 40.83 27.77 -5.78
N LEU A 147 41.60 27.79 -6.87
CA LEU A 147 41.64 26.68 -7.82
C LEU A 147 42.19 25.41 -7.15
N LYS A 148 43.25 25.53 -6.36
CA LYS A 148 43.80 24.42 -5.55
C LYS A 148 42.80 23.92 -4.51
N TYR A 149 42.06 24.82 -3.88
CA TYR A 149 40.97 24.49 -2.95
C TYR A 149 39.88 23.70 -3.66
N ILE A 150 39.32 24.20 -4.78
CA ILE A 150 38.32 23.50 -5.58
C ILE A 150 38.81 22.10 -5.97
N ASN A 151 40.07 21.98 -6.41
CA ASN A 151 40.64 20.68 -6.73
C ASN A 151 40.77 19.78 -5.49
N HIS A 152 41.18 20.32 -4.35
CA HIS A 152 41.28 19.58 -3.09
C HIS A 152 39.91 19.14 -2.55
N THR A 153 38.88 19.98 -2.69
CA THR A 153 37.51 19.70 -2.24
C THR A 153 36.80 18.71 -3.17
N ILE A 154 36.91 18.89 -4.49
CA ILE A 154 36.22 18.06 -5.49
C ILE A 154 36.95 16.72 -5.67
N TYR A 155 38.25 16.76 -5.97
CA TYR A 155 39.02 15.54 -6.24
C TYR A 155 39.56 14.89 -4.96
N GLY A 156 39.78 15.67 -3.90
CA GLY A 156 40.17 15.14 -2.59
C GLY A 156 38.99 14.73 -1.71
N ARG A 157 37.74 14.79 -2.19
CA ARG A 157 36.57 14.32 -1.41
C ARG A 157 36.74 12.86 -0.93
N LEU A 158 37.36 12.03 -1.77
CA LEU A 158 37.73 10.65 -1.44
C LEU A 158 38.96 10.55 -0.53
N SER A 159 39.80 11.59 -0.47
CA SER A 159 40.99 11.64 0.38
C SER A 159 40.71 12.04 1.84
N PHE A 160 39.52 12.60 2.12
CA PHE A 160 39.09 12.91 3.49
C PHE A 160 38.46 11.71 4.21
N ALA A 161 38.01 10.71 3.45
CA ALA A 161 37.47 9.48 4.01
C ALA A 161 38.63 8.51 4.30
N ASP A 162 38.73 8.02 5.53
CA ASP A 162 39.65 6.95 5.89
C ASP A 162 39.29 5.68 5.10
N ALA A 163 40.28 4.87 4.75
CA ALA A 163 40.09 3.57 4.11
C ALA A 163 39.13 2.68 4.93
N GLN A 164 39.16 2.77 6.26
CA GLN A 164 38.22 2.07 7.14
C GLN A 164 36.77 2.57 6.96
N ASP A 165 36.60 3.88 6.81
CA ASP A 165 35.29 4.51 6.65
C ASP A 165 34.67 4.19 5.28
N LEU A 166 35.49 4.15 4.22
CA LEU A 166 35.09 3.72 2.88
C LEU A 166 34.75 2.23 2.82
N ALA A 167 35.52 1.38 3.53
CA ALA A 167 35.22 -0.05 3.61
C ALA A 167 33.89 -0.28 4.32
N LYS A 168 33.64 0.44 5.42
CA LYS A 168 32.37 0.39 6.16
C LYS A 168 31.20 0.93 5.34
N GLU A 169 31.40 2.00 4.57
CA GLU A 169 30.36 2.54 3.68
C GLU A 169 29.95 1.49 2.63
N ARG A 170 30.93 0.82 2.00
CA ARG A 170 30.65 -0.28 1.06
C ARG A 170 29.90 -1.44 1.71
N GLU A 171 30.32 -1.84 2.91
CA GLU A 171 29.64 -2.91 3.66
C GLU A 171 28.17 -2.55 3.95
N LEU A 172 27.92 -1.32 4.41
CA LEU A 172 26.58 -0.82 4.68
C LEU A 172 25.74 -0.67 3.40
N ASP A 173 26.34 -0.23 2.30
CA ASP A 173 25.67 -0.14 0.99
C ASP A 173 25.28 -1.53 0.48
N ASP A 174 26.18 -2.50 0.56
CA ASP A 174 25.91 -3.90 0.21
C ASP A 174 24.80 -4.50 1.08
N GLN A 175 24.84 -4.25 2.39
CA GLN A 175 23.80 -4.71 3.33
C GLN A 175 22.44 -4.08 3.01
N ARG A 176 22.40 -2.77 2.76
CA ARG A 176 21.21 -2.02 2.37
C ARG A 176 20.63 -2.56 1.06
N ASN A 177 21.45 -2.74 0.03
CA ASN A 177 21.02 -3.24 -1.27
C ASN A 177 20.47 -4.67 -1.15
N ARG A 178 21.15 -5.56 -0.41
CA ARG A 178 20.64 -6.92 -0.15
C ARG A 178 19.31 -6.91 0.60
N ALA A 179 19.17 -6.08 1.62
CA ALA A 179 17.93 -5.98 2.40
C ALA A 179 16.77 -5.46 1.53
N ASN A 180 17.02 -4.43 0.71
CA ASN A 180 16.05 -3.90 -0.24
C ASN A 180 15.64 -4.93 -1.30
N ASP A 181 16.59 -5.68 -1.87
CA ASP A 181 16.31 -6.72 -2.86
C ASP A 181 15.42 -7.83 -2.29
N VAL A 182 15.72 -8.29 -1.06
CA VAL A 182 14.92 -9.33 -0.38
C VAL A 182 13.52 -8.80 -0.05
N ALA A 183 13.41 -7.56 0.45
CA ALA A 183 12.12 -6.93 0.72
C ALA A 183 11.28 -6.73 -0.55
N TYR A 184 11.93 -6.34 -1.67
CA TYR A 184 11.27 -6.17 -2.96
C TYR A 184 10.71 -7.50 -3.50
N ARG A 185 11.51 -8.58 -3.44
CA ARG A 185 11.04 -9.92 -3.85
C ARG A 185 9.86 -10.38 -3.00
N ALA A 186 9.93 -10.21 -1.68
CA ALA A 186 8.82 -10.57 -0.79
C ALA A 186 7.55 -9.74 -1.08
N ASP A 187 7.67 -8.45 -1.37
CA ASP A 187 6.53 -7.61 -1.77
C ASP A 187 5.94 -8.06 -3.11
N SER A 188 6.78 -8.46 -4.07
CA SER A 188 6.32 -9.01 -5.35
C SER A 188 5.55 -10.31 -5.15
N GLU A 189 6.07 -11.25 -4.35
CA GLU A 189 5.38 -12.51 -4.06
C GLU A 189 4.03 -12.27 -3.35
N PHE A 190 3.98 -11.33 -2.43
CA PHE A 190 2.75 -10.91 -1.78
C PHE A 190 1.72 -10.35 -2.78
N ARG A 191 2.15 -9.50 -3.72
CA ARG A 191 1.28 -8.96 -4.77
C ARG A 191 0.74 -10.05 -5.68
N ASP A 192 1.59 -10.99 -6.09
CA ASP A 192 1.18 -12.11 -6.94
C ASP A 192 0.12 -12.97 -6.24
N GLU A 193 0.30 -13.24 -4.95
CA GLU A 193 -0.66 -14.01 -4.16
C GLU A 193 -1.99 -13.27 -3.99
N ARG A 194 -1.95 -11.94 -3.80
CA ARG A 194 -3.16 -11.10 -3.79
C ARG A 194 -3.90 -11.12 -5.12
N VAL A 195 -3.19 -11.13 -6.24
CA VAL A 195 -3.81 -11.25 -7.56
C VAL A 195 -4.53 -12.59 -7.70
N LYS A 196 -3.91 -13.70 -7.28
CA LYS A 196 -4.56 -15.03 -7.28
C LYS A 196 -5.83 -15.05 -6.44
N LEU A 197 -5.78 -14.47 -5.25
CA LEU A 197 -6.94 -14.37 -4.36
C LEU A 197 -8.06 -13.51 -4.98
N THR A 198 -7.71 -12.37 -5.58
CA THR A 198 -8.67 -11.48 -6.26
C THR A 198 -9.32 -12.16 -7.46
N ASN A 199 -8.54 -12.91 -8.24
CA ASN A 199 -9.05 -13.67 -9.38
C ASN A 199 -9.98 -14.79 -8.92
N ALA A 200 -9.63 -15.51 -7.85
CA ALA A 200 -10.52 -16.53 -7.27
C ALA A 200 -11.86 -15.91 -6.84
N TYR A 201 -11.84 -14.72 -6.24
CA TYR A 201 -13.07 -13.98 -5.88
C TYR A 201 -13.91 -13.65 -7.11
N ALA A 202 -13.29 -13.10 -8.16
CA ALA A 202 -13.98 -12.74 -9.39
C ALA A 202 -14.59 -13.96 -10.09
N GLU A 203 -13.84 -15.07 -10.15
CA GLU A 203 -14.30 -16.36 -10.69
C GLU A 203 -15.52 -16.87 -9.91
N THR A 204 -15.43 -16.94 -8.57
CA THR A 204 -16.53 -17.43 -7.74
C THR A 204 -17.76 -16.54 -7.88
N ARG A 205 -17.60 -15.21 -7.82
CA ARG A 205 -18.74 -14.29 -8.02
C ARG A 205 -19.39 -14.48 -9.39
N ARG A 206 -18.59 -14.68 -10.43
CA ARG A 206 -19.09 -14.95 -11.79
C ARG A 206 -19.88 -16.25 -11.83
N GLU A 207 -19.37 -17.31 -11.23
CA GLU A 207 -20.05 -18.61 -11.14
C GLU A 207 -21.41 -18.50 -10.43
N PHE A 208 -21.50 -17.72 -9.35
CA PHE A 208 -22.78 -17.44 -8.68
C PHE A 208 -23.79 -16.75 -9.60
N VAL A 209 -23.36 -15.67 -10.27
CA VAL A 209 -24.25 -14.85 -11.10
C VAL A 209 -24.65 -15.57 -12.40
N GLU A 210 -23.79 -16.43 -12.96
CA GLU A 210 -24.11 -17.19 -14.17
C GLU A 210 -25.07 -18.36 -13.89
N ASN A 211 -25.01 -18.96 -12.70
CA ASN A 211 -25.84 -20.13 -12.37
C ASN A 211 -27.22 -19.77 -11.78
N ILE A 212 -27.40 -18.57 -11.23
CA ILE A 212 -28.65 -18.13 -10.60
C ILE A 212 -29.21 -16.94 -11.38
N GLY A 213 -30.32 -17.16 -12.04
CA GLY A 213 -31.00 -16.17 -12.87
C GLY A 213 -32.21 -15.53 -12.22
N PHE A 214 -32.78 -14.54 -12.92
CA PHE A 214 -34.01 -13.87 -12.49
C PHE A 214 -35.18 -14.85 -12.27
N TRP A 215 -35.27 -15.90 -13.10
CA TRP A 215 -36.34 -16.89 -13.03
C TRP A 215 -36.30 -17.74 -11.75
N ASP A 216 -35.11 -17.96 -11.19
CA ASP A 216 -34.97 -18.63 -9.89
C ASP A 216 -35.60 -17.80 -8.77
N PHE A 217 -35.53 -16.46 -8.86
CA PHE A 217 -36.21 -15.57 -7.92
C PHE A 217 -37.72 -15.44 -8.17
N VAL A 218 -38.19 -15.68 -9.41
CA VAL A 218 -39.62 -15.83 -9.69
C VAL A 218 -40.14 -17.08 -8.98
N TYR A 219 -39.43 -18.20 -9.12
CA TYR A 219 -39.75 -19.45 -8.46
C TYR A 219 -39.68 -19.32 -6.92
N PHE A 220 -38.63 -18.71 -6.39
CA PHE A 220 -38.49 -18.44 -4.96
C PHE A 220 -39.65 -17.57 -4.42
N SER A 221 -40.00 -16.49 -5.13
CA SER A 221 -41.11 -15.62 -4.74
C SER A 221 -42.46 -16.36 -4.78
N ALA A 222 -42.68 -17.23 -5.77
CA ALA A 222 -43.88 -18.09 -5.80
C ALA A 222 -43.92 -19.01 -4.57
N CYS A 223 -42.83 -19.72 -4.29
CA CYS A 223 -42.69 -20.62 -3.14
C CYS A 223 -42.94 -19.92 -1.79
N VAL A 224 -42.39 -18.72 -1.61
CA VAL A 224 -42.65 -17.90 -0.40
C VAL A 224 -44.13 -17.52 -0.30
N SER A 225 -44.77 -17.16 -1.43
CA SER A 225 -46.19 -16.76 -1.45
C SER A 225 -47.13 -17.92 -1.14
N THR A 226 -46.79 -19.12 -1.59
CA THR A 226 -47.55 -20.36 -1.32
C THR A 226 -47.15 -21.01 0.00
N THR A 227 -46.22 -20.43 0.75
CA THR A 227 -45.65 -20.96 2.00
C THR A 227 -45.01 -22.36 1.86
N THR A 228 -44.68 -22.76 0.62
CA THR A 228 -44.00 -24.02 0.32
C THR A 228 -42.50 -23.75 0.22
N THR A 229 -41.72 -24.12 1.24
CA THR A 229 -40.27 -23.91 1.24
C THR A 229 -39.54 -25.19 0.85
N PHE A 230 -38.98 -25.24 -0.36
CA PHE A 230 -38.13 -26.35 -0.80
C PHE A 230 -36.67 -26.22 -0.32
N GLY A 231 -36.29 -25.07 0.23
CA GLY A 231 -34.96 -24.84 0.80
C GLY A 231 -33.87 -24.55 -0.23
N ASP A 232 -34.20 -24.54 -1.53
CA ASP A 232 -33.22 -24.33 -2.62
C ASP A 232 -32.58 -22.94 -2.62
N ILE A 233 -33.36 -21.94 -2.23
CA ILE A 233 -32.93 -20.57 -2.02
C ILE A 233 -33.45 -20.15 -0.65
N THR A 234 -32.56 -19.65 0.21
CA THR A 234 -32.96 -19.16 1.54
C THR A 234 -32.35 -17.80 1.82
N ALA A 235 -33.12 -16.93 2.46
CA ALA A 235 -32.65 -15.61 2.85
C ALA A 235 -31.65 -15.71 4.01
N ASN A 236 -30.42 -15.30 3.76
CA ASN A 236 -29.34 -15.39 4.72
C ASN A 236 -29.29 -14.16 5.65
N GLU A 237 -29.39 -12.96 5.08
CA GLU A 237 -29.29 -11.71 5.83
C GLU A 237 -30.57 -11.34 6.60
N ARG A 238 -30.40 -10.70 7.76
CA ARG A 238 -31.52 -10.37 8.67
C ARG A 238 -32.60 -9.50 8.01
N TRP A 239 -32.20 -8.47 7.28
CA TRP A 239 -33.14 -7.56 6.63
C TRP A 239 -33.87 -8.23 5.47
N LEU A 240 -33.20 -9.12 4.73
CA LEU A 240 -33.83 -9.89 3.66
C LEU A 240 -34.88 -10.86 4.22
N ARG A 241 -34.61 -11.48 5.38
CA ARG A 241 -35.63 -12.27 6.10
C ARG A 241 -36.86 -11.43 6.47
N LEU A 242 -36.69 -10.15 6.83
CA LEU A 242 -37.83 -9.24 7.05
C LEU A 242 -38.62 -8.99 5.77
N ILE A 243 -37.96 -8.87 4.61
CA ILE A 243 -38.64 -8.73 3.32
C ILE A 243 -39.47 -9.98 3.00
N VAL A 244 -38.91 -11.17 3.23
CA VAL A 244 -39.63 -12.45 3.07
C VAL A 244 -40.88 -12.50 3.96
N ILE A 245 -40.75 -12.09 5.22
CA ILE A 245 -41.88 -11.99 6.15
C ILE A 245 -42.93 -10.99 5.63
N ALA A 246 -42.51 -9.81 5.17
CA ALA A 246 -43.41 -8.81 4.61
C ALA A 246 -44.17 -9.33 3.37
N GLN A 247 -43.53 -10.13 2.52
CA GLN A 247 -44.20 -10.77 1.39
C GLN A 247 -45.32 -11.70 1.86
N ILE A 248 -45.05 -12.57 2.85
CA ILE A 248 -46.05 -13.49 3.40
C ILE A 248 -47.25 -12.72 3.95
N PHE A 249 -47.01 -11.68 4.75
CA PHE A 249 -48.08 -10.82 5.29
C PHE A 249 -48.89 -10.16 4.17
N SER A 250 -48.24 -9.64 3.13
CA SER A 250 -48.93 -9.03 1.99
C SER A 250 -49.82 -10.04 1.26
N GLY A 251 -49.37 -11.29 1.12
CA GLY A 251 -50.16 -12.37 0.51
C GLY A 251 -51.43 -12.67 1.29
N ILE A 252 -51.33 -12.76 2.63
CA ILE A 252 -52.48 -13.00 3.51
C ILE A 252 -53.53 -11.88 3.37
N VAL A 253 -53.09 -10.62 3.39
CA VAL A 253 -53.98 -9.45 3.25
C VAL A 253 -54.67 -9.45 1.89
N ILE A 254 -53.93 -9.67 0.80
CA ILE A 254 -54.48 -9.70 -0.56
C ILE A 254 -55.50 -10.83 -0.71
N LEU A 255 -55.18 -12.03 -0.21
CA LEU A 255 -56.09 -13.18 -0.25
C LEU A 255 -57.36 -12.92 0.55
N SER A 256 -57.24 -12.32 1.75
CA SER A 256 -58.38 -11.96 2.59
C SER A 256 -59.31 -10.97 1.89
N LEU A 257 -58.75 -9.94 1.25
CA LEU A 257 -59.52 -8.95 0.47
C LEU A 257 -60.18 -9.56 -0.77
N ALA A 258 -59.50 -10.50 -1.45
CA ALA A 258 -60.07 -11.19 -2.61
C ALA A 258 -61.26 -12.08 -2.19
N LEU A 259 -61.12 -12.84 -1.10
CA LEU A 259 -62.18 -13.68 -0.55
C LEU A 259 -63.37 -12.84 -0.05
N SER A 260 -63.12 -11.67 0.55
CA SER A 260 -64.20 -10.79 1.00
C SER A 260 -65.00 -10.22 -0.17
N ARG A 261 -64.36 -9.94 -1.32
CA ARG A 261 -65.06 -9.49 -2.54
C ARG A 261 -65.85 -10.63 -3.20
N LEU A 262 -65.29 -11.84 -3.26
CA LEU A 262 -65.97 -13.02 -3.81
C LEU A 262 -67.24 -13.40 -3.03
N LYS A 263 -67.31 -13.10 -1.73
CA LYS A 263 -68.50 -13.33 -0.91
C LYS A 263 -69.64 -12.32 -1.14
N ILE A 264 -69.37 -11.18 -1.78
CA ILE A 264 -70.37 -10.11 -2.00
C ILE A 264 -71.15 -10.36 -3.31
N GLU A 265 -70.65 -11.22 -4.20
CA GLU A 265 -71.28 -11.57 -5.49
C GLU A 265 -72.10 -12.88 -5.46
N ARG A 266 -72.37 -13.43 -4.28
CA ARG A 266 -73.31 -14.56 -4.07
C ARG A 266 -74.47 -14.13 -3.20
#